data_AF-A0AAP0QVE8-F1
#
_entry.id   AF-A0AAP0QVE8-F1
#
_cell.length_a   1.000
_cell.length_b   1.000
_cell.length_c   1.000
_cell.angle_alpha   90.00
_cell.angle_beta   90.00
_cell.angle_gamma   90.00
#
_symmetry.space_group_name_H-M   'P 1'
#
loop_
_entity.id
_entity.type
_entity.pdbx_description
1 polymer ?
#
loop_
_entity_poly.entity_id
_entity_poly.type
_entity_poly.pdbx_seq_one_letter_code
_entity_poly.pdbx_strand_id
1 'polypeptide(L)'
;MLTSSNGEIFSVKHRRINISSIVSTMDRVYNLDWFTSASKNECSAAVGFKWMMNQGLMEHHNDIAEYFKKKGVSAIFLIRRNLLRRMISILANSYDRNAKLLNGTHKSHVHSPAEAKILAKYKPTINATLLIPELKQIEQTTAKAIEYFKSTRHIVFYYEDLITNRATLKEVQEFLRLAYRELTSRQVKIHSGPLSKQVENWDDVQKALKGTSYERFLHSDYRM
;
A
#
# COMPACT_ATOMS: atom_id res chain seq x y z
N MET A 1 -4.50 16.57 -19.85
CA MET A 1 -5.35 15.68 -19.04
C MET A 1 -4.69 15.43 -17.69
N LEU A 2 -5.33 15.87 -16.62
CA LEU A 2 -4.81 15.79 -15.24
C LEU A 2 -5.29 14.51 -14.57
N THR A 3 -4.44 13.91 -13.75
CA THR A 3 -4.83 12.82 -12.84
C THR A 3 -4.75 13.33 -11.42
N SER A 4 -5.86 13.29 -10.68
CA SER A 4 -5.89 13.68 -9.28
C SER A 4 -5.89 12.43 -8.40
N SER A 5 -4.92 12.33 -7.48
CA SER A 5 -4.87 11.24 -6.51
C SER A 5 -5.03 11.79 -5.10
N ASN A 6 -6.08 11.33 -4.43
CA ASN A 6 -6.28 11.58 -3.01
C ASN A 6 -5.44 10.58 -2.20
N GLY A 7 -5.02 10.96 -0.99
CA GLY A 7 -4.30 10.06 -0.08
C GLY A 7 -5.17 8.93 0.47
N GLU A 8 -4.86 8.44 1.67
CA GLU A 8 -5.68 7.44 2.37
C GLU A 8 -6.96 8.06 2.92
N ILE A 9 -7.95 8.31 2.04
CA ILE A 9 -9.18 9.02 2.42
C ILE A 9 -9.98 8.27 3.49
N PHE A 10 -9.89 6.94 3.50
CA PHE A 10 -10.56 6.08 4.48
C PHE A 10 -9.74 5.83 5.74
N SER A 11 -8.63 6.54 5.97
CA SER A 11 -7.94 6.54 7.27
C SER A 11 -8.78 7.20 8.38
N VAL A 12 -9.71 8.09 8.01
CA VAL A 12 -10.61 8.79 8.93
C VAL A 12 -11.83 7.93 9.27
N LYS A 13 -12.05 7.65 10.56
CA LYS A 13 -13.07 6.71 11.04
C LYS A 13 -14.49 7.05 10.55
N HIS A 14 -14.89 8.33 10.59
CA HIS A 14 -16.24 8.75 10.20
C HIS A 14 -16.62 8.39 8.76
N ARG A 15 -15.64 8.30 7.86
CA ARG A 15 -15.85 7.98 6.43
C ARG A 15 -16.14 6.51 6.18
N ARG A 16 -15.95 5.65 7.19
CA ARG A 16 -16.05 4.20 7.09
C ARG A 16 -16.85 3.55 8.22
N ILE A 17 -17.73 4.30 8.89
CA ILE A 17 -18.56 3.76 9.98
C ILE A 17 -19.56 2.74 9.45
N ASN A 18 -20.09 2.95 8.24
CA ASN A 18 -21.03 2.07 7.57
C ASN A 18 -20.95 2.26 6.05
N ILE A 19 -21.65 1.40 5.31
CA ILE A 19 -21.66 1.45 3.84
C ILE A 19 -22.14 2.79 3.26
N SER A 20 -23.14 3.42 3.87
CA SER A 20 -23.65 4.73 3.41
C SER A 20 -22.56 5.81 3.46
N SER A 21 -21.78 5.84 4.55
CA SER A 21 -20.64 6.76 4.71
C SER A 21 -19.52 6.48 3.70
N ILE A 22 -19.28 5.20 3.40
CA ILE A 22 -18.30 4.76 2.41
C ILE A 22 -18.71 5.23 1.01
N VAL A 23 -19.95 4.95 0.60
CA VAL A 23 -20.50 5.35 -0.70
C VAL A 23 -20.51 6.87 -0.84
N SER A 24 -20.98 7.59 0.18
CA SER A 24 -20.96 9.07 0.19
C SER A 24 -19.54 9.64 0.02
N THR A 25 -18.55 9.02 0.65
CA THR A 25 -17.14 9.41 0.50
C THR A 25 -16.62 9.14 -0.91
N MET A 26 -16.93 7.98 -1.50
CA MET A 26 -16.55 7.66 -2.88
C MET A 26 -17.24 8.59 -3.89
N ASP A 27 -18.54 8.86 -3.71
CA ASP A 27 -19.30 9.79 -4.55
C ASP A 27 -18.71 11.19 -4.49
N ARG A 28 -18.24 11.66 -3.32
CA ARG A 28 -17.54 12.94 -3.24
C ARG A 28 -16.28 12.95 -4.10
N VAL A 29 -15.46 11.89 -4.08
CA VAL A 29 -14.26 11.81 -4.91
C VAL A 29 -14.61 11.75 -6.39
N TYR A 30 -15.61 10.94 -6.75
CA TYR A 30 -16.12 10.82 -8.11
C TYR A 30 -16.66 12.16 -8.65
N ASN A 31 -17.42 12.89 -7.82
CA ASN A 31 -18.06 14.15 -8.19
C ASN A 31 -17.14 15.37 -8.12
N LEU A 32 -16.08 15.34 -7.29
CA LEU A 32 -15.09 16.42 -7.23
C LEU A 32 -14.46 16.69 -8.60
N ASP A 33 -14.38 15.68 -9.45
CA ASP A 33 -13.89 15.83 -10.82
C ASP A 33 -14.95 16.40 -11.77
N TRP A 34 -16.21 16.01 -11.58
CA TRP A 34 -17.33 16.51 -12.38
C TRP A 34 -17.59 18.01 -12.16
N PHE A 35 -17.57 18.49 -10.91
CA PHE A 35 -17.93 19.87 -10.58
C PHE A 35 -16.76 20.87 -10.55
N THR A 36 -15.51 20.41 -10.44
CA THR A 36 -14.33 21.31 -10.46
C THR A 36 -13.67 21.43 -11.83
N SER A 37 -14.20 20.74 -12.84
CA SER A 37 -13.72 20.79 -14.24
C SER A 37 -14.07 22.10 -14.95
N ALA A 38 -15.12 22.82 -14.53
CA ALA A 38 -15.52 24.08 -15.17
C ALA A 38 -14.57 25.27 -14.89
N SER A 39 -13.80 25.23 -13.78
CA SER A 39 -12.85 26.29 -13.40
C SER A 39 -11.39 25.94 -13.71
N LYS A 40 -11.13 24.71 -14.15
CA LYS A 40 -9.81 24.26 -14.60
C LYS A 40 -9.91 24.13 -16.12
N ASN A 41 -9.17 24.92 -16.88
CA ASN A 41 -9.14 24.86 -18.36
C ASN A 41 -8.60 23.52 -18.94
N GLU A 42 -8.75 22.42 -18.22
CA GLU A 42 -8.22 21.09 -18.54
C GLU A 42 -9.18 19.99 -18.08
N CYS A 43 -9.49 19.04 -18.97
CA CYS A 43 -10.22 17.82 -18.61
C CYS A 43 -9.36 16.91 -17.71
N SER A 44 -9.92 16.44 -16.62
CA SER A 44 -9.31 15.36 -15.82
C SER A 44 -9.49 14.01 -16.49
N ALA A 45 -8.42 13.21 -16.52
CA ALA A 45 -8.39 11.88 -17.13
C ALA A 45 -8.90 10.80 -16.19
N ALA A 46 -8.55 10.94 -14.91
CA ALA A 46 -8.90 10.02 -13.85
C ALA A 46 -8.76 10.71 -12.49
N VAL A 47 -9.64 10.33 -11.57
CA VAL A 47 -9.52 10.62 -10.15
C VAL A 47 -9.35 9.31 -9.39
N GLY A 48 -8.47 9.30 -8.40
CA GLY A 48 -8.18 8.12 -7.60
C GLY A 48 -7.97 8.46 -6.13
N PHE A 49 -7.83 7.41 -5.33
CA PHE A 49 -7.47 7.50 -3.92
C PHE A 49 -6.81 6.20 -3.46
N LYS A 50 -6.13 6.26 -2.31
CA LYS A 50 -5.55 5.07 -1.66
C LYS A 50 -6.51 4.52 -0.62
N TRP A 51 -6.65 3.19 -0.57
CA TRP A 51 -7.47 2.49 0.42
C TRP A 51 -6.72 1.31 1.00
N MET A 52 -6.57 1.25 2.31
CA MET A 52 -5.99 0.10 3.01
C MET A 52 -7.06 -0.96 3.28
N MET A 53 -6.72 -2.25 3.14
CA MET A 53 -7.67 -3.37 3.33
C MET A 53 -8.37 -3.37 4.70
N ASN A 54 -7.71 -2.87 5.75
CA ASN A 54 -8.24 -2.78 7.11
C ASN A 54 -9.07 -1.51 7.39
N GLN A 55 -9.49 -0.80 6.34
CA GLN A 55 -10.25 0.46 6.46
C GLN A 55 -11.68 0.32 5.88
N GLY A 56 -12.42 -0.75 6.19
CA GLY A 56 -13.81 -0.90 5.73
C GLY A 56 -13.97 -1.72 4.43
N LEU A 57 -12.87 -1.96 3.70
CA LEU A 57 -12.90 -2.60 2.38
C LEU A 57 -13.36 -4.07 2.46
N MET A 58 -12.88 -4.79 3.47
CA MET A 58 -13.18 -6.21 3.64
C MET A 58 -14.56 -6.42 4.29
N GLU A 59 -14.97 -5.54 5.21
CA GLU A 59 -16.26 -5.64 5.89
C GLU A 59 -17.46 -5.42 4.96
N HIS A 60 -17.34 -4.49 3.99
CA HIS A 60 -18.44 -4.10 3.08
C HIS A 60 -18.19 -4.50 1.63
N HIS A 61 -17.44 -5.58 1.40
CA HIS A 61 -16.93 -5.96 0.08
C HIS A 61 -18.01 -6.11 -1.01
N ASN A 62 -19.18 -6.67 -0.70
CA ASN A 62 -20.27 -6.88 -1.67
C ASN A 62 -20.78 -5.55 -2.22
N ASP A 63 -21.16 -4.63 -1.34
CA ASP A 63 -21.67 -3.30 -1.72
C ASP A 63 -20.62 -2.47 -2.46
N ILE A 64 -19.36 -2.55 -2.02
CA ILE A 64 -18.24 -1.85 -2.67
C ILE A 64 -17.99 -2.42 -4.07
N ALA A 65 -18.02 -3.74 -4.24
CA ALA A 65 -17.85 -4.38 -5.54
C ALA A 65 -18.99 -4.03 -6.50
N GLU A 66 -20.23 -3.94 -6.00
CA GLU A 66 -21.36 -3.44 -6.79
C GLU A 66 -21.17 -1.98 -7.21
N TYR A 67 -20.76 -1.12 -6.28
CA TYR A 67 -20.44 0.28 -6.59
C TYR A 67 -19.36 0.39 -7.66
N PHE A 68 -18.28 -0.40 -7.56
CA PHE A 68 -17.19 -0.40 -8.53
C PHE A 68 -17.67 -0.77 -9.93
N LYS A 69 -18.52 -1.80 -10.05
CA LYS A 69 -19.12 -2.19 -11.33
C LYS A 69 -20.03 -1.09 -11.89
N LYS A 70 -20.91 -0.53 -11.06
CA LYS A 70 -21.88 0.51 -11.46
C LYS A 70 -21.20 1.80 -11.92
N LYS A 71 -20.09 2.18 -11.28
CA LYS A 71 -19.37 3.44 -11.55
C LYS A 71 -18.12 3.26 -12.44
N GLY A 72 -17.83 2.05 -12.91
CA GLY A 72 -16.67 1.77 -13.74
C GLY A 72 -15.32 1.98 -13.02
N VAL A 73 -15.28 1.81 -11.70
CA VAL A 73 -14.05 1.99 -10.92
C VAL A 73 -13.06 0.89 -11.27
N SER A 74 -11.80 1.30 -11.48
CA SER A 74 -10.69 0.38 -11.72
C SER A 74 -9.86 0.23 -10.45
N ALA A 75 -9.72 -0.99 -9.94
CA ALA A 75 -8.99 -1.27 -8.71
C ALA A 75 -7.57 -1.77 -9.01
N ILE A 76 -6.58 -1.25 -8.29
CA ILE A 76 -5.19 -1.72 -8.36
C ILE A 76 -4.80 -2.26 -6.99
N PHE A 77 -4.57 -3.57 -6.90
CA PHE A 77 -4.04 -4.20 -5.70
C PHE A 77 -2.51 -4.10 -5.74
N LEU A 78 -1.94 -3.25 -4.88
CA LEU A 78 -0.50 -3.17 -4.68
C LEU A 78 -0.08 -4.00 -3.45
N ILE A 79 0.54 -5.15 -3.69
CA ILE A 79 0.90 -6.12 -2.66
C ILE A 79 2.42 -6.20 -2.54
N ARG A 80 2.93 -6.47 -1.34
CA ARG A 80 4.37 -6.74 -1.12
C ARG A 80 4.57 -8.24 -1.04
N ARG A 81 5.44 -8.82 -1.88
CA ARG A 81 5.72 -10.27 -1.85
C ARG A 81 6.42 -10.69 -0.56
N ASN A 82 7.42 -9.92 -0.12
CA ASN A 82 8.12 -10.21 1.12
C ASN A 82 7.35 -9.64 2.31
N LEU A 83 6.57 -10.51 2.96
CA LEU A 83 5.70 -10.13 4.08
C LEU A 83 6.45 -9.87 5.38
N LEU A 84 7.60 -10.53 5.60
CA LEU A 84 8.48 -10.21 6.73
C LEU A 84 8.99 -8.77 6.63
N ARG A 85 9.48 -8.38 5.45
CA ARG A 85 9.94 -7.01 5.19
C ARG A 85 8.81 -5.99 5.33
N ARG A 86 7.61 -6.36 4.89
CA ARG A 86 6.40 -5.55 5.11
C ARG A 86 6.15 -5.32 6.60
N MET A 87 6.17 -6.39 7.40
CA MET A 87 5.98 -6.33 8.86
C MET A 87 7.01 -5.41 9.53
N ILE A 88 8.30 -5.58 9.21
CA ILE A 88 9.39 -4.71 9.71
C ILE A 88 9.10 -3.24 9.39
N SER A 89 8.71 -2.96 8.14
CA SER A 89 8.39 -1.59 7.72
C SER A 89 7.20 -1.01 8.47
N ILE A 90 6.17 -1.82 8.77
CA ILE A 90 4.99 -1.41 9.53
C ILE A 90 5.35 -1.10 10.99
N LEU A 91 6.13 -1.98 11.64
CA LEU A 91 6.55 -1.80 13.02
C LEU A 91 7.42 -0.54 13.18
N ALA A 92 8.40 -0.34 12.29
CA ALA A 92 9.23 0.86 12.30
C ALA A 92 8.42 2.15 12.08
N ASN A 93 7.49 2.14 11.12
CA ASN A 93 6.60 3.28 10.90
C ASN A 93 5.67 3.54 12.10
N SER A 94 5.18 2.49 12.76
CA SER A 94 4.35 2.62 13.96
C SER A 94 5.13 3.20 15.13
N TYR A 95 6.41 2.83 15.28
CA TYR A 95 7.28 3.42 16.28
C TYR A 95 7.49 4.92 16.02
N ASP A 96 7.81 5.31 14.78
CA ASP A 96 8.00 6.72 14.42
C ASP A 96 6.73 7.57 14.64
N ARG A 97 5.52 6.98 14.54
CA ARG A 97 4.28 7.69 14.86
C ARG A 97 4.27 8.27 16.29
N ASN A 98 4.89 7.55 17.23
CA ASN A 98 4.97 7.95 18.62
C ASN A 98 6.28 8.69 18.92
N ALA A 99 7.40 8.14 18.47
CA ALA A 99 8.74 8.67 18.74
C ALA A 99 9.06 9.95 17.96
N LYS A 100 8.42 10.14 16.79
CA LYS A 100 8.51 11.34 15.95
C LYS A 100 9.96 11.74 15.68
N LEU A 101 10.72 10.81 15.11
CA LEU A 101 12.19 10.86 15.01
C LEU A 101 12.70 12.01 14.12
N LEU A 102 11.84 12.60 13.30
CA LEU A 102 12.17 13.72 12.44
C LEU A 102 11.55 15.01 12.98
N ASN A 103 12.30 15.70 13.84
CA ASN A 103 11.94 17.01 14.40
C ASN A 103 10.53 17.03 15.03
N GLY A 104 10.15 15.99 15.78
CA GLY A 104 8.84 15.94 16.43
C GLY A 104 7.67 15.70 15.46
N THR A 105 7.95 15.31 14.22
CA THR A 105 6.95 14.97 13.20
C THR A 105 7.08 13.52 12.76
N HIS A 106 5.93 12.83 12.64
CA HIS A 106 5.85 11.50 12.02
C HIS A 106 5.92 11.63 10.50
N LYS A 107 6.77 10.83 9.84
CA LYS A 107 6.80 10.75 8.37
C LYS A 107 6.81 9.30 7.89
N SER A 108 5.73 8.90 7.20
CA SER A 108 5.65 7.57 6.56
C SER A 108 6.48 7.46 5.29
N HIS A 109 6.82 8.60 4.67
CA HIS A 109 7.69 8.70 3.51
C HIS A 109 8.61 9.90 3.66
N VAL A 110 9.84 9.77 3.16
CA VAL A 110 10.86 10.82 3.22
C VAL A 110 11.36 11.15 1.83
N HIS A 111 11.87 12.36 1.65
CA HIS A 111 12.40 12.82 0.35
C HIS A 111 13.92 13.01 0.40
N SER A 112 14.56 12.79 1.56
CA SER A 112 16.00 12.91 1.75
C SER A 112 16.62 11.58 2.19
N PRO A 113 17.78 11.18 1.62
CA PRO A 113 18.55 10.05 2.11
C PRO A 113 18.99 10.20 3.58
N ALA A 114 19.18 11.43 4.07
CA ALA A 114 19.55 11.67 5.46
C ALA A 114 18.38 11.34 6.41
N GLU A 115 17.17 11.78 6.08
CA GLU A 115 15.95 11.44 6.85
C GLU A 115 15.69 9.93 6.82
N ALA A 116 15.87 9.30 5.65
CA ALA A 116 15.75 7.85 5.50
C ALA A 116 16.70 7.09 6.44
N LYS A 117 17.97 7.53 6.52
CA LYS A 117 18.96 6.96 7.44
C LYS A 117 18.57 7.12 8.91
N ILE A 118 17.96 8.25 9.30
CA ILE A 118 17.50 8.46 10.68
C ILE A 118 16.40 7.46 11.03
N LEU A 119 15.36 7.35 10.18
CA LEU A 119 14.24 6.43 10.42
C LEU A 119 14.68 4.96 10.42
N ALA A 120 15.62 4.60 9.55
CA ALA A 120 16.14 3.23 9.45
C ALA A 120 17.02 2.78 10.64
N LYS A 121 17.36 3.68 11.58
CA LYS A 121 18.11 3.31 12.79
C LYS A 121 17.29 2.44 13.74
N TYR A 122 15.97 2.64 13.77
CA TYR A 122 15.11 1.86 14.63
C TYR A 122 14.97 0.43 14.07
N LYS A 123 15.28 -0.55 14.91
CA LYS A 123 15.10 -1.97 14.59
C LYS A 123 13.99 -2.52 15.48
N PRO A 124 12.83 -2.88 14.93
CA PRO A 124 11.80 -3.51 15.72
C PRO A 124 12.23 -4.89 16.22
N THR A 125 11.75 -5.24 17.41
CA THR A 125 11.71 -6.63 17.89
C THR A 125 10.45 -7.30 17.36
N ILE A 126 10.58 -8.48 16.78
CA ILE A 126 9.46 -9.26 16.23
C ILE A 126 9.10 -10.38 17.20
N ASN A 127 7.81 -10.57 17.45
CA ASN A 127 7.32 -11.71 18.22
C ASN A 127 7.41 -12.98 17.37
N ALA A 128 8.49 -13.75 17.55
CA ALA A 128 8.76 -14.96 16.79
C ALA A 128 7.65 -16.03 16.92
N THR A 129 6.97 -16.09 18.07
CA THR A 129 5.87 -17.05 18.32
C THR A 129 4.63 -16.75 17.48
N LEU A 130 4.34 -15.47 17.22
CA LEU A 130 3.17 -15.04 16.43
C LEU A 130 3.49 -14.83 14.94
N LEU A 131 4.77 -14.88 14.56
CA LEU A 131 5.23 -14.52 13.23
C LEU A 131 4.54 -15.33 12.12
N ILE A 132 4.55 -16.67 12.19
CA ILE A 132 3.92 -17.52 11.18
C ILE A 132 2.39 -17.30 11.10
N PRO A 133 1.64 -17.34 12.21
CA PRO A 133 0.22 -17.01 12.19
C PRO A 133 -0.10 -15.66 11.53
N GLU A 134 0.67 -14.62 11.83
CA GLU A 134 0.48 -13.29 11.24
C GLU A 134 0.76 -13.26 9.73
N LEU A 135 1.86 -13.88 9.29
CA LEU A 135 2.19 -14.00 7.86
C LEU A 135 1.07 -14.73 7.10
N LYS A 136 0.58 -15.85 7.66
CA LYS A 136 -0.51 -16.64 7.09
C LYS A 136 -1.82 -15.83 7.01
N GLN A 137 -2.16 -15.10 8.07
CA GLN A 137 -3.36 -14.25 8.10
C GLN A 137 -3.28 -13.17 7.01
N ILE A 138 -2.10 -12.58 6.79
CA ILE A 138 -1.89 -11.58 5.74
C ILE A 138 -2.08 -12.20 4.36
N GLU A 139 -1.51 -13.37 4.08
CA GLU A 139 -1.70 -14.08 2.81
C GLU A 139 -3.18 -14.39 2.56
N GLN A 140 -3.87 -14.94 3.58
CA GLN A 140 -5.30 -15.26 3.49
C GLN A 140 -6.17 -14.02 3.27
N THR A 141 -5.89 -12.92 3.97
CA THR A 141 -6.62 -11.66 3.80
C THR A 141 -6.43 -11.10 2.40
N THR A 142 -5.20 -11.18 1.88
CA THR A 142 -4.87 -10.73 0.52
C THR A 142 -5.60 -11.56 -0.53
N ALA A 143 -5.57 -12.89 -0.39
CA ALA A 143 -6.28 -13.81 -1.29
C ALA A 143 -7.79 -13.56 -1.27
N LYS A 144 -8.38 -13.40 -0.08
CA LYS A 144 -9.81 -13.06 0.07
C LYS A 144 -10.16 -11.74 -0.58
N ALA A 145 -9.32 -10.71 -0.45
CA ALA A 145 -9.57 -9.41 -1.07
C ALA A 145 -9.62 -9.55 -2.60
N ILE A 146 -8.65 -10.23 -3.21
CA ILE A 146 -8.63 -10.47 -4.66
C ILE A 146 -9.90 -11.25 -5.08
N GLU A 147 -10.26 -12.29 -4.32
CA GLU A 147 -11.44 -13.11 -4.59
C GLU A 147 -12.74 -12.30 -4.52
N TYR A 148 -12.92 -11.46 -3.49
CA TYR A 148 -14.11 -10.61 -3.35
C TYR A 148 -14.29 -9.65 -4.52
N PHE A 149 -13.18 -9.13 -5.05
CA PHE A 149 -13.20 -8.16 -6.14
C PHE A 149 -12.98 -8.79 -7.52
N LYS A 150 -13.02 -10.13 -7.64
CA LYS A 150 -12.77 -10.84 -8.90
C LYS A 150 -13.71 -10.43 -10.04
N SER A 151 -14.93 -10.02 -9.70
CA SER A 151 -15.95 -9.57 -10.67
C SER A 151 -15.84 -8.09 -11.05
N THR A 152 -14.93 -7.36 -10.42
CA THR A 152 -14.64 -5.95 -10.75
C THR A 152 -13.44 -5.85 -11.68
N ARG A 153 -13.32 -4.70 -12.37
CA ARG A 153 -12.13 -4.38 -13.15
C ARG A 153 -10.94 -4.12 -12.23
N HIS A 154 -10.10 -5.13 -12.04
CA HIS A 154 -8.94 -5.02 -11.16
C HIS A 154 -7.68 -5.60 -11.79
N ILE A 155 -6.53 -5.17 -11.28
CA ILE A 155 -5.20 -5.72 -11.58
C ILE A 155 -4.40 -5.85 -10.29
N VAL A 156 -3.51 -6.85 -10.25
CA VAL A 156 -2.65 -7.11 -9.10
C VAL A 156 -1.21 -6.82 -9.49
N PHE A 157 -0.58 -5.90 -8.76
CA PHE A 157 0.84 -5.60 -8.88
C PHE A 157 1.56 -5.93 -7.59
N TYR A 158 2.80 -6.36 -7.75
CA TYR A 158 3.70 -6.55 -6.64
C TYR A 158 4.71 -5.41 -6.58
N TYR A 159 4.91 -4.88 -5.38
CA TYR A 159 5.81 -3.77 -5.11
C TYR A 159 7.23 -4.02 -5.62
N GLU A 160 7.69 -5.27 -5.51
CA GLU A 160 8.97 -5.72 -6.02
C GLU A 160 9.11 -5.48 -7.53
N ASP A 161 8.08 -5.77 -8.33
CA ASP A 161 8.12 -5.61 -9.80
C ASP A 161 8.12 -4.14 -10.22
N LEU A 162 7.43 -3.28 -9.46
CA LEU A 162 7.42 -1.85 -9.71
C LEU A 162 8.80 -1.20 -9.47
N ILE A 163 9.62 -1.80 -8.60
CA ILE A 163 10.97 -1.30 -8.33
C ILE A 163 11.97 -1.83 -9.37
N THR A 164 11.88 -3.12 -9.72
CA THR A 164 12.88 -3.77 -10.58
C THR A 164 12.59 -3.55 -12.06
N ASN A 165 11.32 -3.45 -12.46
CA ASN A 165 10.93 -3.32 -13.86
C ASN A 165 10.08 -2.06 -14.08
N ARG A 166 10.69 -1.03 -14.70
CA ARG A 166 9.98 0.21 -15.06
C ARG A 166 8.88 0.00 -16.11
N ALA A 167 8.91 -1.06 -16.91
CA ALA A 167 7.86 -1.35 -17.88
C ALA A 167 6.51 -1.62 -17.19
N THR A 168 6.52 -2.14 -15.97
CA THR A 168 5.32 -2.37 -15.14
C THR A 168 4.49 -1.09 -14.95
N LEU A 169 5.13 0.09 -14.91
CA LEU A 169 4.43 1.37 -14.79
C LEU A 169 3.70 1.78 -16.09
N LYS A 170 4.10 1.25 -17.24
CA LYS A 170 3.37 1.42 -18.51
C LYS A 170 2.10 0.58 -18.50
N GLU A 171 2.18 -0.66 -18.01
CA GLU A 171 1.02 -1.55 -17.86
C GLU A 171 -0.05 -0.94 -16.95
N VAL A 172 0.36 -0.27 -15.86
CA VAL A 172 -0.59 0.48 -14.99
C VAL A 172 -1.30 1.58 -15.78
N GLN A 173 -0.58 2.34 -16.60
CA GLN A 173 -1.16 3.43 -17.39
C GLN A 173 -2.11 2.90 -18.48
N GLU A 174 -1.77 1.79 -19.15
CA GLU A 174 -2.64 1.10 -20.10
C GLU A 174 -3.89 0.55 -19.43
N PHE A 175 -3.73 -0.10 -18.28
CA PHE A 175 -4.84 -0.57 -17.48
C PHE A 175 -5.75 0.60 -17.09
N LEU A 176 -5.22 1.76 -16.72
CA LEU A 176 -6.06 2.93 -16.42
C LEU A 176 -6.56 3.68 -17.67
N ARG A 177 -6.18 3.25 -18.89
CA ARG A 177 -6.45 3.94 -20.16
C ARG A 177 -5.97 5.39 -20.17
N LEU A 178 -4.83 5.62 -19.54
CA LEU A 178 -4.18 6.92 -19.47
C LEU A 178 -3.11 7.04 -20.55
N ALA A 179 -2.92 8.25 -21.07
CA ALA A 179 -1.79 8.53 -21.94
C ALA A 179 -0.46 8.27 -21.21
N TYR A 180 0.51 7.68 -21.90
CA TYR A 180 1.81 7.42 -21.32
C TYR A 180 2.50 8.70 -20.90
N ARG A 181 3.05 8.67 -19.69
CA ARG A 181 3.90 9.70 -19.12
C ARG A 181 5.06 9.07 -18.39
N GLU A 182 6.16 9.80 -18.36
CA GLU A 182 7.26 9.46 -17.48
C GLU A 182 6.84 9.72 -16.02
N LEU A 183 6.84 8.67 -15.21
CA LEU A 183 6.50 8.76 -13.80
C LEU A 183 7.78 8.83 -12.97
N THR A 184 7.89 9.87 -12.14
CA THR A 184 9.00 10.07 -11.22
C THR A 184 8.48 10.18 -9.79
N SER A 185 9.32 9.81 -8.81
CA SER A 185 9.02 9.94 -7.40
C SER A 185 10.19 10.58 -6.68
N ARG A 186 9.90 11.51 -5.77
CA ARG A 186 10.88 12.07 -4.84
C ARG A 186 11.04 11.22 -3.58
N GLN A 187 10.23 10.17 -3.43
CA GLN A 187 10.28 9.31 -2.25
C GLN A 187 11.56 8.49 -2.24
N VAL A 188 12.24 8.52 -1.10
CA VAL A 188 13.43 7.72 -0.84
C VAL A 188 13.05 6.52 0.03
N LYS A 189 13.56 5.34 -0.34
CA LYS A 189 13.36 4.12 0.43
C LYS A 189 14.06 4.24 1.79
N ILE A 190 13.31 4.04 2.87
CA ILE A 190 13.83 4.11 4.24
C ILE A 190 14.71 2.89 4.55
N HIS A 191 14.14 1.69 4.42
CA HIS A 191 14.84 0.45 4.75
C HIS A 191 15.51 -0.15 3.50
N SER A 192 16.82 -0.02 3.39
CA SER A 192 17.67 -0.65 2.37
C SER A 192 18.62 -1.68 3.01
N GLY A 193 19.06 -2.66 2.22
CA GLY A 193 19.95 -3.73 2.69
C GLY A 193 19.27 -4.95 3.31
N PRO A 194 20.07 -5.83 3.94
CA PRO A 194 19.62 -7.14 4.42
C PRO A 194 18.71 -7.00 5.64
N LEU A 195 17.71 -7.88 5.75
CA LEU A 195 16.74 -7.88 6.85
C LEU A 195 17.38 -8.08 8.23
N SER A 196 18.49 -8.82 8.30
CA SER A 196 19.25 -9.01 9.54
C SER A 196 19.78 -7.73 10.17
N LYS A 197 19.96 -6.67 9.38
CA LYS A 197 20.35 -5.35 9.89
C LYS A 197 19.15 -4.47 10.27
N GLN A 198 17.93 -4.93 10.05
CA GLN A 198 16.69 -4.17 10.20
C GLN A 198 15.81 -4.69 11.35
N VAL A 199 16.23 -5.74 12.06
CA VAL A 199 15.48 -6.38 13.16
C VAL A 199 16.44 -6.58 14.33
N GLU A 200 15.95 -6.35 15.55
CA GLU A 200 16.79 -6.47 16.75
C GLU A 200 17.06 -7.94 17.09
N ASN A 201 16.02 -8.78 17.13
CA ASN A 201 16.10 -10.20 17.43
C ASN A 201 16.12 -11.08 16.17
N TRP A 202 17.06 -10.80 15.26
CA TRP A 202 17.13 -11.50 13.96
C TRP A 202 17.24 -13.02 14.08
N ASP A 203 18.03 -13.52 15.04
CA ASP A 203 18.26 -14.97 15.20
C ASP A 203 16.97 -15.71 15.54
N ASP A 204 16.10 -15.13 16.37
CA ASP A 204 14.79 -15.71 16.71
C ASP A 204 13.87 -15.75 15.47
N VAL A 205 13.86 -14.67 14.69
CA VAL A 205 13.08 -14.59 13.44
C VAL A 205 13.56 -15.63 12.43
N GLN A 206 14.88 -15.73 12.25
CA GLN A 206 15.49 -16.71 11.36
C GLN A 206 15.14 -18.13 11.81
N LYS A 207 15.27 -18.43 13.12
CA LYS A 207 14.92 -19.73 13.69
C LYS A 207 13.44 -20.07 13.51
N ALA A 208 12.55 -19.10 13.68
CA ALA A 208 11.11 -19.29 13.52
C ALA A 208 10.71 -19.58 12.06
N LEU A 209 11.40 -18.99 11.07
CA LEU A 209 11.04 -19.15 9.66
C LEU A 209 11.76 -20.29 8.95
N LYS A 210 12.93 -20.70 9.43
CA LYS A 210 13.73 -21.77 8.81
C LYS A 210 12.98 -23.10 8.82
N GLY A 211 12.98 -23.81 7.69
CA GLY A 211 12.26 -25.08 7.50
C GLY A 211 10.76 -24.90 7.25
N THR A 212 10.26 -23.67 7.10
CA THR A 212 8.84 -23.38 6.84
C THR A 212 8.63 -22.86 5.41
N SER A 213 7.38 -22.81 4.95
CA SER A 213 7.02 -22.18 3.67
C SER A 213 7.38 -20.69 3.59
N TYR A 214 7.68 -20.06 4.73
CA TYR A 214 8.03 -18.65 4.86
C TYR A 214 9.53 -18.39 4.89
N GLU A 215 10.38 -19.43 4.88
CA GLU A 215 11.85 -19.30 4.85
C GLU A 215 12.33 -18.41 3.70
N ARG A 216 11.65 -18.47 2.54
CA ARG A 216 11.91 -17.62 1.38
C ARG A 216 11.95 -16.12 1.69
N PHE A 217 11.27 -15.65 2.75
CA PHE A 217 11.27 -14.24 3.16
C PHE A 217 12.59 -13.79 3.80
N LEU A 218 13.42 -14.72 4.27
CA LEU A 218 14.76 -14.43 4.80
C LEU A 218 15.75 -14.05 3.69
N HIS A 219 15.57 -14.60 2.49
CA HIS A 219 16.54 -14.52 1.38
C HIS A 219 16.09 -13.67 0.20
N SER A 220 14.81 -13.28 0.18
CA SER A 220 14.26 -12.40 -0.86
C SER A 220 14.68 -10.94 -0.56
N ASP A 221 15.96 -10.67 -0.78
CA ASP A 221 16.39 -9.33 -1.14
C ASP A 221 15.85 -9.01 -2.53
N TYR A 222 15.55 -7.74 -2.76
CA TYR A 222 15.27 -7.23 -4.09
C TYR A 222 16.51 -7.56 -4.93
N ARG A 223 16.50 -8.65 -5.68
CA ARG A 223 17.48 -8.85 -6.75
C ARG A 223 17.17 -7.73 -7.74
N MET A 224 17.93 -6.64 -7.62
CA MET A 224 18.00 -5.60 -8.65
C MET A 224 18.68 -6.20 -9.87
#